data_AF-Q26GH4-F1
#
_entry.id   AF-Q26GH4-F1
#
_cell.length_a   1.000
_cell.length_b   1.000
_cell.length_c   1.000
_cell.angle_alpha   90.00
_cell.angle_beta   90.00
_cell.angle_gamma   90.00
#
_symmetry.space_group_name_H-M   'P 1'
#
loop_
_entity.id
_entity.type
_entity.pdbx_description
1 polymer ?
#
loop_
_entity_poly.entity_id
_entity_poly.type
_entity_poly.pdbx_seq_one_letter_code
_entity_poly.pdbx_strand_id
1 'polypeptide(L)'
;MLIILTFFAQNISPMFRILSCLILFSFITTAQVGLETENPQAALDITSTDAGLLIPRVELTDSTDILTVTNPDGSALVKSTIVYNTVTNNDVVPAFYYWNGVDKWLRLLVADDNEDIWKANPANGRVEIDKLSDGVTDRPNNNVYITDESQLIIDQVTTNTDNGGSRKIQVYNGDIANYSNIDNGAAFGYLGHKSRGSIATPTTVLPSDHVTAYYSLPYNGTSYALSSYFMQGVDPSWNGTDATIPGNFQFHTTSPGIAGEKMRLTSNGLLGINTPTPAEALEVHGNAGNNWDGDFDIYSYSSNITSFHVRSASGNRFSPGSMSGKTNANIYNMEAQGYNGSSYITASAIRLGVTATTNVTASSMPGRMDFLTTERGTNNLQNRMTIDDNGNIGINTTAALTEKLEVNGTIKATDINFTGLPVFASDADATANASLEVGSVYIVGNTLKIKM
;
A
#
# COMPACT_ATOMS: atom_id res chain seq x y z
N MET A 1 -81.38 -58.75 9.24
CA MET A 1 -82.20 -59.98 9.20
C MET A 1 -83.11 -59.93 10.43
N LEU A 2 -84.20 -59.15 10.47
CA LEU A 2 -85.35 -59.05 9.58
C LEU A 2 -85.90 -60.42 9.17
N ILE A 3 -87.20 -60.60 9.47
CA ILE A 3 -88.15 -61.64 9.05
C ILE A 3 -88.63 -62.55 10.20
N ILE A 4 -89.94 -62.43 10.47
CA ILE A 4 -90.86 -63.31 11.24
C ILE A 4 -90.80 -63.15 12.77
N LEU A 5 -91.27 -62.01 13.28
CA LEU A 5 -92.58 -61.89 13.95
C LEU A 5 -93.64 -62.93 13.55
N THR A 6 -94.45 -63.29 14.55
CA THR A 6 -95.75 -64.00 14.55
C THR A 6 -95.76 -65.51 14.79
N PHE A 7 -96.65 -65.87 15.72
CA PHE A 7 -97.07 -67.19 16.23
C PHE A 7 -96.25 -67.76 17.39
N PHE A 8 -96.85 -67.64 18.59
CA PHE A 8 -96.49 -68.16 19.92
C PHE A 8 -95.87 -67.17 20.92
N ALA A 9 -96.55 -66.05 21.16
CA ALA A 9 -96.43 -65.28 22.39
C ALA A 9 -97.62 -65.59 23.32
N GLN A 10 -97.58 -66.74 24.00
CA GLN A 10 -98.21 -66.93 25.31
C GLN A 10 -97.26 -67.79 26.15
N ASN A 11 -96.59 -67.16 27.12
CA ASN A 11 -95.73 -67.75 28.17
C ASN A 11 -94.25 -68.04 27.83
N ILE A 12 -93.43 -66.99 27.64
CA ILE A 12 -91.96 -67.10 27.73
C ILE A 12 -91.48 -66.51 29.06
N SER A 13 -90.80 -67.33 29.86
CA SER A 13 -90.24 -66.98 31.17
C SER A 13 -88.93 -66.16 31.02
N PRO A 14 -88.52 -65.37 32.03
CA PRO A 14 -87.33 -64.52 31.98
C PRO A 14 -86.01 -65.24 31.63
N MET A 15 -85.98 -66.57 31.70
CA MET A 15 -84.81 -67.43 31.46
C MET A 15 -84.41 -67.53 29.97
N PHE A 16 -85.35 -67.40 29.03
CA PHE A 16 -85.04 -67.46 27.58
C PHE A 16 -84.32 -66.19 27.09
N ARG A 17 -84.48 -65.08 27.81
CA ARG A 17 -83.73 -63.83 27.55
C ARG A 17 -82.26 -63.95 27.95
N ILE A 18 -81.93 -64.80 28.93
CA ILE A 18 -80.55 -65.00 29.41
C ILE A 18 -79.75 -65.85 28.42
N LEU A 19 -80.37 -66.86 27.80
CA LEU A 19 -79.68 -67.75 26.86
C LEU A 19 -79.35 -67.05 25.53
N SER A 20 -80.21 -66.13 25.06
CA SER A 20 -79.92 -65.31 23.87
C SER A 20 -78.81 -64.27 24.11
N CYS A 21 -78.55 -63.89 25.37
CA CYS A 21 -77.45 -62.99 25.73
C CYS A 21 -76.09 -63.70 25.79
N LEU A 22 -76.03 -64.99 26.13
CA LEU A 22 -74.75 -65.71 26.29
C LEU A 22 -74.07 -66.08 24.96
N ILE A 23 -74.79 -66.11 23.85
CA ILE A 23 -74.26 -66.53 22.53
C ILE A 23 -73.62 -65.35 21.76
N LEU A 24 -73.76 -64.11 22.25
CA LEU A 24 -73.28 -62.90 21.57
C LEU A 24 -71.86 -62.43 21.97
N PHE A 25 -71.17 -63.13 22.88
CA PHE A 25 -69.84 -62.70 23.35
C PHE A 25 -68.80 -63.82 23.31
N SER A 26 -68.24 -64.11 22.13
CA SER A 26 -66.84 -64.58 21.98
C SER A 26 -66.44 -64.81 20.51
N PHE A 27 -66.16 -63.73 19.79
CA PHE A 27 -65.19 -63.76 18.70
C PHE A 27 -63.96 -62.98 19.16
N ILE A 28 -62.79 -63.63 19.19
CA ILE A 28 -61.52 -62.95 19.43
C ILE A 28 -61.08 -62.37 18.08
N THR A 29 -61.23 -61.07 17.89
CA THR A 29 -60.66 -60.35 16.75
C THR A 29 -59.30 -59.79 17.15
N THR A 30 -58.27 -59.97 16.33
CA THR A 30 -57.02 -59.22 16.46
C THR A 30 -57.32 -57.74 16.23
N ALA A 31 -57.18 -56.91 17.26
CA ALA A 31 -57.48 -55.49 17.18
C ALA A 31 -56.26 -54.71 16.68
N GLN A 32 -56.20 -54.48 15.38
CA GLN A 32 -55.54 -53.28 14.84
C GLN A 32 -56.58 -52.15 14.85
N VAL A 33 -56.18 -50.98 15.35
CA VAL A 33 -57.11 -49.85 15.50
C VAL A 33 -57.01 -49.00 14.23
N GLY A 34 -57.95 -49.22 13.29
CA GLY A 34 -58.19 -48.31 12.19
C GLY A 34 -59.18 -47.22 12.62
N LEU A 35 -58.78 -45.95 12.53
CA LEU A 35 -59.67 -44.80 12.67
C LEU A 35 -59.87 -44.19 11.29
N GLU A 36 -61.13 -44.17 10.84
CA GLU A 36 -61.53 -43.70 9.51
C GLU A 36 -60.83 -44.43 8.33
N THR A 37 -60.35 -45.66 8.57
CA THR A 37 -59.80 -46.57 7.53
C THR A 37 -60.26 -48.01 7.75
N GLU A 38 -60.69 -48.68 6.67
CA GLU A 38 -61.13 -50.08 6.71
C GLU A 38 -59.97 -51.07 6.50
N ASN A 39 -58.80 -50.60 6.08
CA ASN A 39 -57.61 -51.43 5.84
C ASN A 39 -56.37 -50.82 6.50
N PRO A 40 -56.30 -50.84 7.85
CA PRO A 40 -55.22 -50.19 8.58
C PRO A 40 -53.88 -50.86 8.27
N GLN A 41 -52.86 -50.04 8.01
CA GLN A 41 -51.52 -50.48 7.61
C GLN A 41 -50.54 -50.56 8.78
N ALA A 42 -50.95 -50.17 9.98
CA ALA A 42 -50.19 -50.24 11.22
C ALA A 42 -51.09 -50.62 12.40
N ALA A 43 -50.49 -50.90 13.57
CA ALA A 43 -51.23 -51.25 14.78
C ALA A 43 -52.25 -50.15 15.20
N LEU A 44 -51.93 -48.90 14.89
CA LEU A 44 -52.83 -47.75 14.87
C LEU A 44 -52.65 -47.03 13.53
N ASP A 45 -53.72 -46.91 12.76
CA ASP A 45 -53.75 -46.18 11.49
C ASP A 45 -54.92 -45.20 11.51
N ILE A 46 -54.64 -43.92 11.25
CA ILE A 46 -55.61 -42.83 11.32
C ILE A 46 -55.58 -42.13 9.97
N THR A 47 -56.70 -42.18 9.25
CA THR A 47 -56.86 -41.47 7.98
C THR A 47 -57.90 -40.37 8.15
N SER A 48 -57.52 -39.11 8.03
CA SER A 48 -58.48 -37.99 8.03
C SER A 48 -58.02 -36.93 7.04
N THR A 49 -58.98 -36.24 6.43
CA THR A 49 -58.70 -35.16 5.47
C THR A 49 -58.68 -33.76 6.12
N ASP A 50 -59.23 -33.63 7.32
CA ASP A 50 -59.47 -32.35 7.98
C ASP A 50 -59.26 -32.36 9.51
N ALA A 51 -59.04 -33.52 10.12
CA ALA A 51 -58.66 -33.65 11.53
C ALA A 51 -57.23 -34.20 11.69
N GLY A 52 -56.52 -33.73 12.73
CA GLY A 52 -55.17 -34.17 13.07
C GLY A 52 -55.12 -35.01 14.35
N LEU A 53 -53.98 -35.63 14.61
CA LEU A 53 -53.71 -36.31 15.88
C LEU A 53 -53.14 -35.32 16.90
N LEU A 54 -53.88 -35.07 17.98
CA LEU A 54 -53.38 -34.25 19.10
C LEU A 54 -52.54 -35.11 20.04
N ILE A 55 -51.22 -34.95 19.96
CA ILE A 55 -50.25 -35.59 20.85
C ILE A 55 -50.27 -34.91 22.24
N PRO A 56 -50.05 -35.65 23.35
CA PRO A 56 -50.01 -35.07 24.69
C PRO A 56 -49.04 -33.89 24.79
N ARG A 57 -49.52 -32.79 25.38
CA ARG A 57 -48.74 -31.58 25.62
C ARG A 57 -48.30 -31.56 27.07
N VAL A 58 -47.01 -31.45 27.30
CA VAL A 58 -46.39 -31.55 28.62
C VAL A 58 -45.32 -30.47 28.80
N GLU A 59 -44.98 -30.17 30.05
CA GLU A 59 -43.94 -29.19 30.39
C GLU A 59 -42.70 -29.91 30.91
N LEU A 60 -41.81 -30.32 30.01
CA LEU A 60 -40.57 -31.02 30.42
C LEU A 60 -39.64 -30.07 31.16
N THR A 61 -38.98 -30.56 32.22
CA THR A 61 -37.99 -29.76 32.96
C THR A 61 -36.63 -29.68 32.26
N ASP A 62 -36.23 -30.77 31.61
CA ASP A 62 -35.02 -30.92 30.80
C ASP A 62 -35.16 -32.18 29.92
N SER A 63 -34.17 -32.47 29.08
CA SER A 63 -34.23 -33.62 28.18
C SER A 63 -34.20 -34.98 28.91
N THR A 64 -33.90 -35.05 30.20
CA THR A 64 -33.84 -36.30 30.99
C THR A 64 -35.03 -36.50 31.92
N ASP A 65 -36.03 -35.62 31.86
CA ASP A 65 -37.22 -35.66 32.70
C ASP A 65 -38.05 -36.95 32.50
N ILE A 66 -38.02 -37.84 33.48
CA ILE A 66 -38.79 -39.10 33.51
C ILE A 66 -40.01 -39.05 34.46
N LEU A 67 -40.31 -37.89 35.04
CA LEU A 67 -41.37 -37.74 36.04
C LEU A 67 -42.61 -37.08 35.46
N THR A 68 -42.43 -36.09 34.57
CA THR A 68 -43.55 -35.36 33.95
C THR A 68 -44.40 -36.27 33.07
N VAL A 69 -43.77 -37.22 32.39
CA VAL A 69 -44.45 -38.27 31.61
C VAL A 69 -44.15 -39.59 32.30
N THR A 70 -45.19 -40.37 32.63
CA THR A 70 -45.04 -41.68 33.27
C THR A 70 -45.73 -42.76 32.44
N ASN A 71 -45.24 -43.99 32.52
CA ASN A 71 -45.93 -45.12 31.91
C ASN A 71 -47.15 -45.49 32.79
N PRO A 72 -48.38 -45.57 32.24
CA PRO A 72 -49.58 -45.87 33.02
C PRO A 72 -49.54 -47.17 33.83
N ASP A 73 -48.71 -48.15 33.43
CA ASP A 73 -48.51 -49.40 34.15
C ASP A 73 -47.53 -49.29 35.34
N GLY A 74 -46.98 -48.10 35.59
CA GLY A 74 -46.02 -47.80 36.65
C GLY A 74 -44.60 -48.25 36.38
N SER A 75 -44.32 -48.84 35.21
CA SER A 75 -42.96 -49.21 34.79
C SER A 75 -42.19 -48.01 34.20
N ALA A 76 -40.94 -48.23 33.81
CA ALA A 76 -40.12 -47.19 33.19
C ALA A 76 -40.71 -46.74 31.83
N LEU A 77 -40.42 -45.50 31.43
CA LEU A 77 -40.82 -44.95 30.14
C LEU A 77 -40.32 -45.79 28.97
N VAL A 78 -41.21 -46.09 28.03
CA VAL A 78 -40.92 -46.96 26.88
C VAL A 78 -40.43 -46.12 25.69
N LYS A 79 -39.47 -46.67 24.94
CA LYS A 79 -38.94 -46.06 23.70
C LYS A 79 -40.06 -45.67 22.75
N SER A 80 -39.88 -44.55 22.05
CA SER A 80 -40.81 -43.99 21.07
C SER A 80 -42.12 -43.41 21.66
N THR A 81 -42.22 -43.27 22.98
CA THR A 81 -43.24 -42.41 23.58
C THR A 81 -43.06 -40.99 23.05
N ILE A 82 -44.10 -40.35 22.52
CA ILE A 82 -44.04 -39.02 21.89
C ILE A 82 -44.90 -38.02 22.65
N VAL A 83 -44.36 -36.82 22.86
CA VAL A 83 -45.04 -35.68 23.49
C VAL A 83 -44.71 -34.39 22.73
N TYR A 84 -45.51 -33.36 22.94
CA TYR A 84 -45.17 -31.99 22.58
C TYR A 84 -44.79 -31.24 23.85
N ASN A 85 -43.52 -30.84 23.96
CA ASN A 85 -43.07 -29.98 25.04
C ASN A 85 -43.59 -28.55 24.81
N THR A 86 -44.13 -27.89 25.83
CA THR A 86 -44.73 -26.55 25.70
C THR A 86 -43.88 -25.42 26.29
N VAL A 87 -42.77 -25.73 26.95
CA VAL A 87 -41.94 -24.74 27.65
C VAL A 87 -40.51 -24.72 27.12
N THR A 88 -39.85 -23.58 27.23
CA THR A 88 -38.38 -23.51 27.16
C THR A 88 -37.85 -23.63 28.57
N ASN A 89 -37.15 -24.72 28.86
CA ASN A 89 -36.52 -24.95 30.16
C ASN A 89 -35.24 -25.77 29.96
N ASN A 90 -34.12 -25.30 30.53
CA ASN A 90 -32.80 -25.89 30.29
C ASN A 90 -32.50 -26.12 28.79
N ASP A 91 -32.35 -27.38 28.38
CA ASP A 91 -32.02 -27.82 27.03
C ASP A 91 -33.23 -28.21 26.16
N VAL A 92 -34.45 -28.10 26.71
CA VAL A 92 -35.69 -28.33 25.95
C VAL A 92 -36.36 -27.02 25.57
N VAL A 93 -36.95 -27.01 24.37
CA VAL A 93 -37.71 -25.88 23.81
C VAL A 93 -39.09 -26.39 23.35
N PRO A 94 -40.07 -25.52 23.07
CA PRO A 94 -41.37 -25.97 22.58
C PRO A 94 -41.25 -26.69 21.23
N ALA A 95 -41.41 -28.02 21.23
CA ALA A 95 -41.29 -28.87 20.04
C ALA A 95 -41.85 -30.27 20.31
N PHE A 96 -41.92 -31.11 19.27
CA PHE A 96 -42.17 -32.54 19.45
C PHE A 96 -40.92 -33.24 19.96
N TYR A 97 -41.08 -34.08 20.96
CA TYR A 97 -40.04 -34.93 21.52
C TYR A 97 -40.49 -36.37 21.58
N TYR A 98 -39.56 -37.30 21.37
CA TYR A 98 -39.79 -38.71 21.65
C TYR A 98 -38.76 -39.25 22.63
N TRP A 99 -39.19 -40.16 23.51
CA TRP A 99 -38.30 -40.85 24.44
C TRP A 99 -37.42 -41.83 23.70
N ASN A 100 -36.10 -41.76 23.89
CA ASN A 100 -35.15 -42.65 23.23
C ASN A 100 -35.15 -44.08 23.80
N GLY A 101 -35.86 -44.32 24.92
CA GLY A 101 -35.95 -45.61 25.60
C GLY A 101 -34.86 -45.88 26.62
N VAL A 102 -33.97 -44.91 26.87
CA VAL A 102 -32.78 -45.09 27.69
C VAL A 102 -32.72 -44.01 28.77
N ASP A 103 -32.59 -42.75 28.37
CA ASP A 103 -32.23 -41.68 29.30
C ASP A 103 -32.66 -40.26 28.88
N LYS A 104 -33.18 -40.05 27.66
CA LYS A 104 -33.57 -38.71 27.23
C LYS A 104 -34.67 -38.63 26.17
N TRP A 105 -35.33 -37.47 26.17
CA TRP A 105 -36.20 -36.91 25.15
C TRP A 105 -35.37 -36.33 24.00
N LEU A 106 -35.58 -36.85 22.80
CA LEU A 106 -34.97 -36.32 21.58
C LEU A 106 -36.00 -35.50 20.80
N ARG A 107 -35.62 -34.29 20.40
CA ARG A 107 -36.44 -33.42 19.56
C ARG A 107 -36.60 -34.05 18.18
N LEU A 108 -37.83 -34.16 17.70
CA LEU A 108 -38.12 -34.61 16.34
C LEU A 108 -37.79 -33.45 15.38
N LEU A 109 -36.78 -33.63 14.52
CA LEU A 109 -36.21 -32.61 13.63
C LEU A 109 -37.27 -31.75 12.91
N VAL A 110 -37.12 -30.43 12.99
CA VAL A 110 -37.77 -29.46 12.10
C VAL A 110 -36.72 -29.02 11.08
N ALA A 111 -37.04 -29.02 9.79
CA ALA A 111 -36.09 -28.72 8.71
C ALA A 111 -35.41 -27.33 8.80
N ASP A 112 -35.91 -26.43 9.65
CA ASP A 112 -35.35 -25.10 9.93
C ASP A 112 -34.23 -25.09 10.98
N ASP A 113 -33.87 -26.24 11.57
CA ASP A 113 -32.69 -26.36 12.45
C ASP A 113 -31.40 -26.71 11.69
N ASN A 114 -31.41 -26.70 10.36
CA ASN A 114 -30.19 -26.81 9.58
C ASN A 114 -29.32 -25.57 9.85
N GLU A 115 -28.33 -25.73 10.74
CA GLU A 115 -27.17 -24.86 10.89
C GLU A 115 -26.30 -24.94 9.62
N ASP A 116 -26.85 -24.56 8.46
CA ASP A 116 -26.03 -24.42 7.26
C ASP A 116 -25.10 -23.24 7.45
N ILE A 117 -23.83 -23.46 7.16
CA ILE A 117 -22.78 -22.45 7.15
C ILE A 117 -22.82 -21.71 5.84
N TRP A 118 -23.38 -22.29 4.78
CA TRP A 118 -23.39 -21.68 3.46
C TRP A 118 -24.74 -21.87 2.77
N LYS A 119 -25.35 -20.77 2.36
CA LYS A 119 -26.66 -20.71 1.71
C LYS A 119 -26.52 -20.37 0.23
N ALA A 120 -27.12 -21.18 -0.63
CA ALA A 120 -27.21 -20.88 -2.05
C ALA A 120 -28.14 -19.66 -2.29
N ASN A 121 -27.71 -18.76 -3.18
CA ASN A 121 -28.48 -17.60 -3.64
C ASN A 121 -28.66 -17.66 -5.18
N PRO A 122 -29.54 -18.53 -5.69
CA PRO A 122 -29.67 -18.80 -7.14
C PRO A 122 -30.19 -17.60 -7.92
N ALA A 123 -31.00 -16.74 -7.28
CA ALA A 123 -31.49 -15.50 -7.85
C ALA A 123 -30.36 -14.52 -8.23
N ASN A 124 -29.19 -14.66 -7.60
CA ASN A 124 -28.00 -13.84 -7.83
C ASN A 124 -26.77 -14.64 -8.31
N GLY A 125 -26.91 -15.95 -8.55
CA GLY A 125 -25.82 -16.82 -9.03
C GLY A 125 -24.63 -16.99 -8.08
N ARG A 126 -24.80 -16.92 -6.74
CA ARG A 126 -23.71 -17.03 -5.75
C ARG A 126 -24.09 -17.82 -4.48
N VAL A 127 -23.16 -17.97 -3.52
CA VAL A 127 -23.32 -18.66 -2.21
C VAL A 127 -22.81 -17.75 -1.07
N GLU A 128 -23.47 -17.74 0.10
CA GLU A 128 -23.23 -16.84 1.27
C GLU A 128 -23.08 -17.64 2.59
N ILE A 129 -22.50 -17.11 3.70
CA ILE A 129 -22.34 -17.85 4.99
C ILE A 129 -23.56 -17.67 5.93
N ASP A 130 -24.14 -18.72 6.53
CA ASP A 130 -25.44 -18.65 7.25
C ASP A 130 -25.36 -18.71 8.82
N LYS A 131 -24.42 -19.42 9.50
CA LYS A 131 -23.97 -19.11 10.88
C LYS A 131 -22.50 -19.48 11.12
N LEU A 132 -21.78 -18.77 12.03
CA LEU A 132 -20.38 -19.08 12.44
C LEU A 132 -20.29 -20.58 12.67
N SER A 133 -19.64 -21.38 11.84
CA SER A 133 -19.92 -22.81 12.00
C SER A 133 -19.03 -23.52 13.00
N ASP A 134 -19.37 -23.19 14.24
CA ASP A 134 -19.33 -23.82 15.56
C ASP A 134 -18.03 -24.34 16.21
N GLY A 135 -16.86 -24.05 15.64
CA GLY A 135 -15.73 -23.58 16.47
C GLY A 135 -15.19 -24.52 17.58
N VAL A 136 -15.35 -25.84 17.46
CA VAL A 136 -14.62 -26.82 18.31
C VAL A 136 -13.56 -27.61 17.52
N THR A 137 -13.59 -27.54 16.18
CA THR A 137 -12.48 -27.96 15.29
C THR A 137 -11.81 -26.71 14.74
N ASP A 138 -10.72 -26.28 15.37
CA ASP A 138 -10.12 -24.99 15.08
C ASP A 138 -9.66 -24.91 13.61
N ARG A 139 -9.92 -23.78 12.91
CA ARG A 139 -8.79 -23.18 12.19
C ARG A 139 -8.16 -22.22 13.16
N PRO A 140 -7.02 -22.56 13.77
CA PRO A 140 -6.23 -21.70 14.60
C PRO A 140 -5.19 -21.08 13.65
N ASN A 141 -5.54 -20.38 12.58
CA ASN A 141 -6.57 -19.37 12.63
C ASN A 141 -7.25 -19.14 11.25
N ASN A 142 -8.47 -18.59 11.33
CA ASN A 142 -8.94 -17.38 10.59
C ASN A 142 -9.65 -17.57 9.19
N ASN A 143 -10.43 -16.57 8.71
CA ASN A 143 -10.37 -16.10 7.29
C ASN A 143 -11.38 -15.03 6.79
N VAL A 144 -12.52 -14.67 7.41
CA VAL A 144 -13.30 -13.45 7.03
C VAL A 144 -14.23 -13.02 8.18
N TYR A 145 -14.01 -11.87 8.82
CA TYR A 145 -14.95 -11.30 9.81
C TYR A 145 -15.23 -9.82 9.51
N ILE A 146 -16.45 -9.36 9.78
CA ILE A 146 -16.79 -7.93 9.83
C ILE A 146 -16.89 -7.57 11.31
N THR A 147 -16.03 -6.69 11.80
CA THR A 147 -16.09 -6.23 13.20
C THR A 147 -17.26 -5.26 13.41
N ASP A 148 -17.65 -5.03 14.66
CA ASP A 148 -18.57 -3.95 15.06
C ASP A 148 -18.03 -2.55 14.70
N GLU A 149 -16.71 -2.45 14.52
CA GLU A 149 -16.01 -1.29 13.95
C GLU A 149 -16.00 -1.24 12.41
N SER A 150 -16.79 -2.08 11.73
CA SER A 150 -16.97 -2.12 10.26
C SER A 150 -15.73 -2.51 9.44
N GLN A 151 -14.80 -3.30 10.00
CA GLN A 151 -13.60 -3.76 9.29
C GLN A 151 -13.79 -5.17 8.75
N LEU A 152 -13.62 -5.37 7.44
CA LEU A 152 -13.55 -6.70 6.80
C LEU A 152 -12.13 -7.27 6.96
N ILE A 153 -11.96 -8.22 7.87
CA ILE A 153 -10.67 -8.84 8.17
C ILE A 153 -10.63 -10.23 7.54
N ILE A 154 -9.78 -10.39 6.52
CA ILE A 154 -9.42 -11.67 5.93
C ILE A 154 -7.96 -11.90 6.32
N ASP A 155 -7.70 -12.81 7.25
CA ASP A 155 -6.35 -13.08 7.78
C ASP A 155 -6.23 -14.58 8.02
N GLN A 156 -5.03 -15.15 8.25
CA GLN A 156 -4.69 -16.49 8.80
C GLN A 156 -3.69 -16.31 9.95
N VAL A 157 -4.13 -16.04 11.18
CA VAL A 157 -3.24 -16.18 12.33
C VAL A 157 -2.70 -17.65 12.32
N THR A 158 -1.44 -17.86 12.55
CA THR A 158 -0.84 -19.11 13.03
C THR A 158 0.59 -18.70 13.35
N THR A 159 1.16 -19.30 14.38
CA THR A 159 2.53 -19.10 14.85
C THR A 159 3.61 -19.60 13.86
N ASN A 160 3.33 -19.64 12.56
CA ASN A 160 4.22 -20.16 11.53
C ASN A 160 5.22 -19.10 11.07
N THR A 161 6.50 -19.33 11.38
CA THR A 161 7.64 -18.46 11.10
C THR A 161 8.23 -18.62 9.69
N ASP A 162 7.68 -19.50 8.86
CA ASP A 162 8.24 -19.76 7.53
C ASP A 162 7.65 -18.77 6.51
N ASN A 163 8.43 -17.72 6.24
CA ASN A 163 8.22 -16.70 5.20
C ASN A 163 7.14 -15.64 5.47
N GLY A 164 7.06 -15.12 6.71
CA GLY A 164 6.38 -13.85 7.01
C GLY A 164 4.89 -13.84 6.66
N GLY A 165 4.15 -14.87 7.10
CA GLY A 165 2.74 -15.09 6.83
C GLY A 165 1.88 -13.81 6.83
N SER A 166 1.31 -13.49 5.67
CA SER A 166 0.11 -12.67 5.50
C SER A 166 -0.30 -12.68 4.01
N ARG A 167 -1.22 -13.57 3.61
CA ARG A 167 -2.06 -13.30 2.43
C ARG A 167 -3.41 -12.84 2.94
N LYS A 168 -3.57 -11.51 3.07
CA LYS A 168 -4.77 -10.93 3.67
C LYS A 168 -5.91 -10.73 2.66
N ILE A 169 -5.71 -10.44 1.37
CA ILE A 169 -6.79 -10.55 0.35
C ILE A 169 -6.18 -11.07 -0.96
N GLN A 170 -6.63 -12.23 -1.45
CA GLN A 170 -6.25 -12.76 -2.75
C GLN A 170 -7.42 -12.62 -3.73
N VAL A 171 -7.34 -11.63 -4.64
CA VAL A 171 -8.25 -11.51 -5.79
C VAL A 171 -7.64 -12.27 -6.96
N TYR A 172 -8.36 -13.25 -7.50
CA TYR A 172 -7.92 -14.04 -8.65
C TYR A 172 -8.60 -13.52 -9.92
N ASN A 173 -7.82 -13.16 -10.93
CA ASN A 173 -8.28 -12.63 -12.23
C ASN A 173 -9.06 -11.30 -12.19
N GLY A 174 -8.90 -10.46 -11.15
CA GLY A 174 -9.62 -9.20 -11.02
C GLY A 174 -8.82 -8.08 -10.36
N ASP A 175 -9.26 -6.84 -10.57
CA ASP A 175 -8.69 -5.65 -9.95
C ASP A 175 -9.27 -5.45 -8.54
N ILE A 176 -8.44 -4.92 -7.62
CA ILE A 176 -8.94 -4.31 -6.39
C ILE A 176 -9.15 -2.83 -6.70
N ALA A 177 -10.37 -2.46 -7.05
CA ALA A 177 -10.75 -1.07 -7.28
C ALA A 177 -11.17 -0.41 -5.97
N ASN A 178 -10.61 0.77 -5.69
CA ASN A 178 -10.95 1.58 -4.52
C ASN A 178 -11.59 2.89 -4.99
N TYR A 179 -12.75 3.23 -4.44
CA TYR A 179 -13.49 4.45 -4.77
C TYR A 179 -13.70 5.29 -3.51
N SER A 180 -13.43 6.59 -3.59
CA SER A 180 -13.76 7.57 -2.55
C SER A 180 -14.56 8.70 -3.18
N ASN A 181 -15.72 9.00 -2.61
CA ASN A 181 -16.59 10.11 -3.02
C ASN A 181 -16.65 11.19 -1.93
N ILE A 182 -15.62 11.29 -1.09
CA ILE A 182 -15.59 12.20 0.07
C ILE A 182 -15.28 13.63 -0.42
N ASP A 183 -16.14 14.58 -0.06
CA ASP A 183 -16.00 16.01 -0.42
C ASP A 183 -15.10 16.76 0.59
N ASN A 184 -13.91 16.22 0.84
CA ASN A 184 -12.87 16.88 1.62
C ASN A 184 -11.47 16.50 1.09
N GLY A 185 -10.40 17.06 1.68
CA GLY A 185 -9.02 16.78 1.26
C GLY A 185 -8.45 15.42 1.68
N ALA A 186 -9.25 14.52 2.26
CA ALA A 186 -8.77 13.21 2.69
C ALA A 186 -8.51 12.29 1.50
N ALA A 187 -7.39 11.58 1.55
CA ALA A 187 -7.05 10.58 0.55
C ALA A 187 -7.55 9.19 0.97
N PHE A 188 -7.94 8.38 -0.01
CA PHE A 188 -7.94 6.93 0.17
C PHE A 188 -6.48 6.46 0.24
N GLY A 189 -6.13 5.67 1.26
CA GLY A 189 -4.76 5.25 1.51
C GLY A 189 -4.63 3.76 1.80
N TYR A 190 -3.51 3.18 1.38
CA TYR A 190 -3.06 1.89 1.88
C TYR A 190 -2.33 2.13 3.21
N LEU A 191 -2.80 1.51 4.30
CA LEU A 191 -2.17 1.58 5.62
C LEU A 191 -1.38 0.30 5.90
N GLY A 192 -0.05 0.40 5.94
CA GLY A 192 0.78 -0.63 6.55
C GLY A 192 1.34 -0.13 7.87
N HIS A 193 1.09 -0.86 8.93
CA HIS A 193 1.67 -0.65 10.26
C HIS A 193 2.65 -1.78 10.59
N LYS A 194 3.71 -1.45 11.31
CA LYS A 194 4.67 -2.45 11.79
C LYS A 194 5.10 -2.10 13.20
N SER A 195 5.05 -3.09 14.06
CA SER A 195 5.82 -3.14 15.28
C SER A 195 6.74 -4.35 15.20
N ARG A 196 7.73 -4.40 16.09
CA ARG A 196 8.36 -5.66 16.49
C ARG A 196 7.56 -6.28 17.64
N GLY A 197 8.04 -7.38 18.21
CA GLY A 197 7.35 -8.06 19.31
C GLY A 197 6.13 -8.84 18.83
N SER A 198 5.12 -8.96 19.69
CA SER A 198 3.86 -9.64 19.37
C SER A 198 2.73 -8.63 19.20
N ILE A 199 1.58 -9.07 18.69
CA ILE A 199 0.40 -8.20 18.59
C ILE A 199 -0.09 -7.73 19.98
N ALA A 200 0.08 -8.56 21.02
CA ALA A 200 -0.30 -8.24 22.40
C ALA A 200 0.74 -7.39 23.12
N THR A 201 2.00 -7.45 22.68
CA THR A 201 3.14 -6.75 23.27
C THR A 201 4.05 -6.19 22.16
N PRO A 202 3.59 -5.14 21.45
CA PRO A 202 4.35 -4.55 20.38
C PRO A 202 5.61 -3.88 20.95
N THR A 203 6.73 -4.07 20.27
CA THR A 203 7.99 -3.38 20.57
C THR A 203 8.38 -2.46 19.42
N THR A 204 9.23 -1.50 19.73
CA THR A 204 9.70 -0.47 18.81
C THR A 204 10.37 -1.10 17.58
N VAL A 205 10.08 -0.55 16.39
CA VAL A 205 10.84 -0.86 15.16
C VAL A 205 12.31 -0.43 15.31
N LEU A 206 13.19 -0.86 14.41
CA LEU A 206 14.60 -0.48 14.40
C LEU A 206 14.95 0.32 13.14
N PRO A 207 16.08 1.05 13.14
CA PRO A 207 16.60 1.68 11.93
C PRO A 207 16.74 0.65 10.80
N SER A 208 16.35 1.04 9.58
CA SER A 208 16.29 0.19 8.39
C SER A 208 15.16 -0.86 8.36
N ASP A 209 14.24 -0.86 9.32
CA ASP A 209 13.05 -1.72 9.22
C ASP A 209 12.14 -1.31 8.06
N HIS A 210 11.73 -2.27 7.24
CA HIS A 210 10.70 -2.04 6.24
C HIS A 210 9.30 -2.20 6.85
N VAL A 211 8.43 -1.20 6.65
CA VAL A 211 7.07 -1.15 7.21
C VAL A 211 6.06 -1.67 6.19
N THR A 212 6.16 -1.21 4.94
CA THR A 212 5.26 -1.59 3.84
C THR A 212 6.07 -1.89 2.59
N ALA A 213 5.62 -2.85 1.78
CA ALA A 213 6.20 -3.09 0.47
C ALA A 213 5.16 -3.54 -0.55
N TYR A 214 5.44 -3.23 -1.82
CA TYR A 214 4.65 -3.63 -2.98
C TYR A 214 5.57 -4.44 -3.90
N TYR A 215 5.24 -5.71 -4.11
CA TYR A 215 6.08 -6.65 -4.84
C TYR A 215 5.48 -7.04 -6.18
N SER A 216 6.32 -7.17 -7.20
CA SER A 216 5.97 -7.78 -8.48
C SER A 216 6.66 -9.12 -8.62
N LEU A 217 5.88 -10.20 -8.78
CA LEU A 217 6.38 -11.55 -8.97
C LEU A 217 5.87 -12.14 -10.29
N PRO A 218 6.47 -11.83 -11.46
CA PRO A 218 6.12 -12.50 -12.71
C PRO A 218 6.49 -13.99 -12.72
N TYR A 219 5.75 -14.80 -13.48
CA TYR A 219 6.06 -16.21 -13.70
C TYR A 219 7.14 -16.34 -14.80
N ASN A 220 8.24 -17.02 -14.51
CA ASN A 220 9.36 -17.18 -15.43
C ASN A 220 9.32 -18.48 -16.27
N GLY A 221 8.21 -19.23 -16.22
CA GLY A 221 8.08 -20.55 -16.85
C GLY A 221 8.24 -21.73 -15.88
N THR A 222 8.83 -21.51 -14.70
CA THR A 222 9.00 -22.53 -13.65
C THR A 222 8.47 -22.06 -12.31
N SER A 223 8.71 -20.80 -11.95
CA SER A 223 8.29 -20.21 -10.68
C SER A 223 7.91 -18.74 -10.83
N TYR A 224 7.11 -18.23 -9.89
CA TYR A 224 6.97 -16.79 -9.71
C TYR A 224 8.25 -16.26 -9.07
N ALA A 225 8.90 -15.29 -9.70
CA ALA A 225 10.18 -14.73 -9.26
C ALA A 225 10.05 -13.23 -9.01
N LEU A 226 10.67 -12.73 -7.95
CA LEU A 226 10.66 -11.30 -7.62
C LEU A 226 11.37 -10.50 -8.74
N SER A 227 10.69 -9.49 -9.28
CA SER A 227 11.19 -8.66 -10.38
C SER A 227 11.47 -7.21 -9.97
N SER A 228 10.52 -6.57 -9.30
CA SER A 228 10.68 -5.22 -8.79
C SER A 228 9.82 -5.03 -7.55
N TYR A 229 10.23 -4.12 -6.69
CA TYR A 229 9.44 -3.78 -5.52
C TYR A 229 9.72 -2.36 -5.03
N PHE A 230 8.70 -1.78 -4.41
CA PHE A 230 8.76 -0.50 -3.73
C PHE A 230 8.62 -0.74 -2.23
N MET A 231 9.47 -0.09 -1.43
CA MET A 231 9.43 -0.21 0.04
C MET A 231 9.30 1.16 0.70
N GLN A 232 8.53 1.17 1.78
CA GLN A 232 8.45 2.27 2.73
C GLN A 232 8.95 1.74 4.07
N GLY A 233 9.88 2.45 4.70
CA GLY A 233 10.54 1.95 5.90
C GLY A 233 11.00 3.04 6.84
N VAL A 234 11.64 2.60 7.93
CA VAL A 234 12.34 3.42 8.89
C VAL A 234 13.69 3.81 8.31
N ASP A 235 13.97 5.11 8.26
CA ASP A 235 15.23 5.61 7.74
C ASP A 235 16.41 5.15 8.62
N PRO A 236 17.54 4.69 8.04
CA PRO A 236 18.71 4.26 8.81
C PRO A 236 19.30 5.34 9.72
N SER A 237 19.00 6.62 9.47
CA SER A 237 19.45 7.74 10.31
C SER A 237 18.74 7.83 11.66
N TRP A 238 17.65 7.10 11.88
CA TRP A 238 16.95 7.14 13.16
C TRP A 238 17.81 6.61 14.31
N ASN A 239 17.75 7.27 15.46
CA ASN A 239 18.48 6.87 16.66
C ASN A 239 17.81 5.74 17.46
N GLY A 240 16.59 5.33 17.07
CA GLY A 240 15.82 4.29 17.76
C GLY A 240 15.10 4.76 19.04
N THR A 241 15.21 6.04 19.40
CA THR A 241 14.66 6.59 20.64
C THR A 241 13.69 7.76 20.44
N ASP A 242 13.78 8.49 19.33
CA ASP A 242 12.92 9.65 19.08
C ASP A 242 11.46 9.24 18.83
N ALA A 243 10.52 10.03 19.37
CA ALA A 243 9.08 9.76 19.24
C ALA A 243 8.54 9.87 17.80
N THR A 244 9.20 10.69 16.96
CA THR A 244 8.89 10.76 15.53
C THR A 244 9.87 9.86 14.79
N ILE A 245 9.35 8.86 14.09
CA ILE A 245 10.15 7.89 13.36
C ILE A 245 10.35 8.43 11.93
N PRO A 246 11.58 8.78 11.52
CA PRO A 246 11.85 9.24 10.17
C PRO A 246 11.65 8.10 9.17
N GLY A 247 10.91 8.35 8.10
CA GLY A 247 10.63 7.37 7.06
C GLY A 247 11.52 7.53 5.82
N ASN A 248 11.67 6.47 5.03
CA ASN A 248 12.27 6.52 3.71
C ASN A 248 11.40 5.81 2.65
N PHE A 249 11.72 6.09 1.38
CA PHE A 249 11.21 5.35 0.23
C PHE A 249 12.36 4.73 -0.55
N GLN A 250 12.17 3.48 -0.96
CA GLN A 250 13.17 2.72 -1.71
C GLN A 250 12.53 2.06 -2.93
N PHE A 251 13.21 2.17 -4.06
CA PHE A 251 12.84 1.52 -5.31
C PHE A 251 13.89 0.48 -5.66
N HIS A 252 13.44 -0.76 -5.81
CA HIS A 252 14.28 -1.91 -6.10
C HIS A 252 13.85 -2.52 -7.43
N THR A 253 14.84 -2.81 -8.26
CA THR A 253 14.65 -3.57 -9.50
C THR A 253 15.67 -4.70 -9.53
N THR A 254 15.29 -5.82 -10.10
CA THR A 254 16.24 -6.89 -10.42
C THR A 254 16.71 -6.72 -11.86
N SER A 255 18.01 -6.53 -12.07
CA SER A 255 18.62 -6.96 -13.33
C SER A 255 18.68 -8.49 -13.32
N PRO A 256 18.74 -9.19 -14.47
CA PRO A 256 18.93 -10.64 -14.47
C PRO A 256 20.14 -11.02 -13.59
N GLY A 257 19.88 -11.62 -12.42
CA GLY A 257 20.90 -12.05 -11.45
C GLY A 257 21.38 -11.05 -10.39
N ILE A 258 20.92 -9.79 -10.36
CA ILE A 258 21.31 -8.82 -9.30
C ILE A 258 20.07 -8.04 -8.83
N ALA A 259 19.57 -8.38 -7.64
CA ALA A 259 18.65 -7.53 -6.89
C ALA A 259 19.45 -6.42 -6.20
N GLY A 260 18.99 -5.18 -6.33
CA GLY A 260 19.61 -4.07 -5.61
C GLY A 260 18.72 -2.83 -5.60
N GLU A 261 18.82 -2.07 -4.54
CA GLU A 261 18.23 -0.75 -4.44
C GLU A 261 18.79 0.14 -5.55
N LYS A 262 17.90 0.80 -6.31
CA LYS A 262 18.30 1.67 -7.42
C LYS A 262 18.01 3.13 -7.16
N MET A 263 17.04 3.43 -6.31
CA MET A 263 16.70 4.79 -5.95
C MET A 263 16.16 4.84 -4.52
N ARG A 264 16.53 5.88 -3.79
CA ARG A 264 16.02 6.16 -2.44
C ARG A 264 15.72 7.62 -2.23
N LEU A 265 14.61 7.90 -1.54
CA LEU A 265 14.35 9.17 -0.89
C LEU A 265 14.51 8.99 0.62
N THR A 266 15.47 9.69 1.21
CA THR A 266 15.75 9.66 2.66
C THR A 266 14.77 10.55 3.43
N SER A 267 14.76 10.41 4.75
CA SER A 267 13.90 11.20 5.65
C SER A 267 14.17 12.71 5.63
N ASN A 268 15.40 13.12 5.33
CA ASN A 268 15.79 14.52 5.16
C ASN A 268 15.60 15.03 3.72
N GLY A 269 14.98 14.23 2.84
CA GLY A 269 14.59 14.64 1.49
C GLY A 269 15.70 14.56 0.44
N LEU A 270 16.78 13.81 0.71
CA LEU A 270 17.85 13.58 -0.27
C LEU A 270 17.46 12.42 -1.18
N LEU A 271 17.65 12.61 -2.48
CA LEU A 271 17.39 11.60 -3.51
C LEU A 271 18.71 10.98 -3.99
N GLY A 272 18.90 9.69 -3.68
CA GLY A 272 20.03 8.90 -4.19
C GLY A 272 19.59 8.02 -5.36
N ILE A 273 20.35 8.02 -6.46
CA ILE A 273 20.25 7.05 -7.55
C ILE A 273 21.53 6.20 -7.53
N ASN A 274 21.35 4.88 -7.36
CA ASN A 274 22.41 3.90 -7.19
C ASN A 274 23.37 4.18 -6.00
N THR A 275 22.92 4.97 -5.02
CA THR A 275 23.60 5.19 -3.74
C THR A 275 22.56 5.19 -2.60
N PRO A 276 22.74 4.36 -1.55
CA PRO A 276 21.81 4.32 -0.41
C PRO A 276 22.08 5.43 0.63
N THR A 277 23.21 6.15 0.49
CA THR A 277 23.65 7.20 1.43
C THR A 277 24.00 8.48 0.67
N PRO A 278 23.02 9.13 0.01
CA PRO A 278 23.27 10.40 -0.66
C PRO A 278 23.73 11.46 0.37
N ALA A 279 24.80 12.19 0.04
CA ALA A 279 25.32 13.31 0.81
C ALA A 279 24.75 14.66 0.31
N GLU A 280 24.21 14.69 -0.90
CA GLU A 280 23.61 15.87 -1.54
C GLU A 280 22.12 15.68 -1.84
N ALA A 281 21.41 16.77 -2.13
CA ALA A 281 19.96 16.74 -2.39
C ALA A 281 19.56 15.80 -3.53
N LEU A 282 20.41 15.69 -4.55
CA LEU A 282 20.35 14.69 -5.60
C LEU A 282 21.77 14.16 -5.83
N GLU A 283 21.96 12.86 -5.71
CA GLU A 283 23.24 12.21 -5.97
C GLU A 283 23.05 11.00 -6.89
N VAL A 284 23.77 10.97 -8.01
CA VAL A 284 23.67 9.94 -9.04
C VAL A 284 25.01 9.24 -9.18
N HIS A 285 25.04 7.94 -8.89
CA HIS A 285 26.24 7.12 -9.05
C HIS A 285 26.12 6.26 -10.30
N GLY A 286 27.20 6.19 -11.08
CA GLY A 286 27.39 5.11 -12.03
C GLY A 286 27.47 3.75 -11.33
N ASN A 287 27.38 2.66 -12.08
CA ASN A 287 27.43 1.31 -11.53
C ASN A 287 28.65 0.54 -12.07
N ALA A 288 29.56 0.19 -11.17
CA ALA A 288 30.77 -0.57 -11.51
C ALA A 288 30.48 -1.96 -12.11
N GLY A 289 29.32 -2.56 -11.79
CA GLY A 289 28.93 -3.88 -12.29
C GLY A 289 28.50 -3.90 -13.76
N ASN A 290 28.22 -2.75 -14.37
CA ASN A 290 27.79 -2.64 -15.77
C ASN A 290 28.51 -1.54 -16.56
N ASN A 291 29.63 -1.01 -16.03
CA ASN A 291 30.45 0.06 -16.63
C ASN A 291 29.69 1.36 -16.94
N TRP A 292 28.61 1.67 -16.21
CA TRP A 292 27.92 2.94 -16.38
C TRP A 292 28.59 4.02 -15.56
N ASP A 293 28.73 5.21 -16.14
CA ASP A 293 29.05 6.45 -15.45
C ASP A 293 27.80 7.07 -14.81
N GLY A 294 28.01 8.05 -13.94
CA GLY A 294 26.93 8.87 -13.40
C GLY A 294 26.71 10.04 -14.36
N ASP A 295 25.85 9.85 -15.35
CA ASP A 295 25.58 10.82 -16.41
C ASP A 295 24.21 11.51 -16.25
N PHE A 296 24.02 12.57 -17.03
CA PHE A 296 22.74 13.28 -17.14
C PHE A 296 22.55 13.79 -18.56
N ASP A 297 21.70 13.11 -19.32
CA ASP A 297 21.37 13.49 -20.69
C ASP A 297 20.22 14.49 -20.76
N ILE A 298 20.39 15.53 -21.59
CA ILE A 298 19.34 16.50 -21.94
C ILE A 298 19.35 16.69 -23.45
N TYR A 299 18.25 16.39 -24.14
CA TYR A 299 18.16 16.54 -25.59
C TYR A 299 16.79 17.04 -26.05
N SER A 300 16.77 17.66 -27.23
CA SER A 300 15.57 18.12 -27.93
C SER A 300 15.72 17.86 -29.44
N TYR A 301 14.62 17.94 -30.19
CA TYR A 301 14.59 17.65 -31.63
C TYR A 301 14.02 18.82 -32.43
N SER A 302 14.31 18.86 -33.73
CA SER A 302 13.86 19.91 -34.66
C SER A 302 14.38 21.31 -34.26
N SER A 303 13.59 22.37 -34.43
CA SER A 303 13.95 23.75 -34.12
C SER A 303 13.89 24.13 -32.63
N ASN A 304 13.99 23.15 -31.73
CA ASN A 304 13.89 23.37 -30.29
C ASN A 304 15.25 23.68 -29.65
N ILE A 305 15.22 24.38 -28.51
CA ILE A 305 16.39 24.65 -27.68
C ILE A 305 16.42 23.63 -26.54
N THR A 306 17.60 23.07 -26.27
CA THR A 306 17.89 22.30 -25.05
C THR A 306 18.55 23.23 -24.03
N SER A 307 17.95 23.40 -22.86
CA SER A 307 18.44 24.35 -21.84
C SER A 307 18.66 23.69 -20.48
N PHE A 308 19.73 24.08 -19.80
CA PHE A 308 19.95 23.84 -18.37
C PHE A 308 19.79 25.17 -17.61
N HIS A 309 18.80 25.26 -16.72
CA HIS A 309 18.49 26.48 -15.98
C HIS A 309 18.88 26.37 -14.51
N VAL A 310 19.72 27.29 -14.05
CA VAL A 310 20.11 27.43 -12.64
C VAL A 310 19.63 28.78 -12.14
N ARG A 311 19.06 28.80 -10.93
CA ARG A 311 18.58 30.03 -10.29
C ARG A 311 19.08 30.08 -8.86
N SER A 312 19.45 31.28 -8.43
CA SER A 312 19.88 31.56 -7.07
C SER A 312 19.20 32.85 -6.63
N ALA A 313 18.74 32.88 -5.39
CA ALA A 313 18.13 34.04 -4.77
C ALA A 313 18.61 34.14 -3.33
N SER A 314 18.41 35.28 -2.68
CA SER A 314 18.42 35.36 -1.23
C SER A 314 17.04 34.94 -0.68
N GLY A 315 16.76 35.21 0.59
CA GLY A 315 15.47 34.86 1.20
C GLY A 315 15.33 33.35 1.44
N ASN A 316 14.13 32.82 1.22
CA ASN A 316 13.82 31.40 1.43
C ASN A 316 12.98 30.82 0.28
N ARG A 317 12.76 29.49 0.31
CA ARG A 317 12.03 28.74 -0.73
C ARG A 317 10.63 29.27 -1.04
N PHE A 318 9.94 29.89 -0.08
CA PHE A 318 8.58 30.39 -0.23
C PHE A 318 8.53 31.89 -0.55
N SER A 319 9.63 32.61 -0.30
CA SER A 319 9.76 34.04 -0.55
C SER A 319 11.18 34.37 -1.01
N PRO A 320 11.49 34.22 -2.31
CA PRO A 320 12.79 34.55 -2.87
C PRO A 320 13.11 36.04 -2.71
N GLY A 321 14.34 36.35 -2.30
CA GLY A 321 14.84 37.72 -2.17
C GLY A 321 15.87 38.11 -3.25
N SER A 322 16.15 39.41 -3.36
CA SER A 322 17.16 39.95 -4.29
C SER A 322 18.56 39.35 -4.05
N MET A 323 19.34 39.15 -5.12
CA MET A 323 20.75 38.75 -5.03
C MET A 323 21.61 39.73 -4.23
N SER A 324 21.20 40.99 -4.12
CA SER A 324 21.88 41.98 -3.26
C SER A 324 21.87 41.61 -1.77
N GLY A 325 20.96 40.73 -1.35
CA GLY A 325 20.91 40.18 0.01
C GLY A 325 21.87 38.99 0.24
N LYS A 326 22.61 38.53 -0.76
CA LYS A 326 23.59 37.43 -0.61
C LYS A 326 24.97 37.97 -0.25
N THR A 327 25.70 37.20 0.54
CA THR A 327 27.14 37.44 0.82
C THR A 327 28.04 36.91 -0.29
N ASN A 328 27.56 35.94 -1.08
CA ASN A 328 28.26 35.37 -2.23
C ASN A 328 27.61 35.83 -3.53
N ALA A 329 28.43 36.35 -4.45
CA ALA A 329 28.02 36.84 -5.76
C ALA A 329 27.81 35.73 -6.81
N ASN A 330 28.26 34.51 -6.54
CA ASN A 330 28.06 33.37 -7.44
C ASN A 330 26.60 32.91 -7.43
N ILE A 331 26.08 32.65 -8.63
CA ILE A 331 24.77 32.02 -8.86
C ILE A 331 24.97 30.52 -9.11
N TYR A 332 26.02 30.16 -9.86
CA TYR A 332 26.32 28.79 -10.24
C TYR A 332 27.82 28.55 -10.27
N ASN A 333 28.23 27.41 -9.73
CA ASN A 333 29.59 26.89 -9.85
C ASN A 333 29.51 25.54 -10.60
N MET A 334 30.27 25.41 -11.68
CA MET A 334 30.57 24.13 -12.29
C MET A 334 31.98 23.73 -11.85
N GLU A 335 32.12 22.63 -11.12
CA GLU A 335 33.40 22.23 -10.52
C GLU A 335 33.80 20.83 -10.97
N ALA A 336 35.01 20.70 -11.48
CA ALA A 336 35.62 19.41 -11.76
C ALA A 336 36.46 19.00 -10.55
N GLN A 337 35.95 18.07 -9.76
CA GLN A 337 36.65 17.51 -8.60
C GLN A 337 37.26 16.16 -8.93
N GLY A 338 38.44 15.88 -8.37
CA GLY A 338 39.11 14.58 -8.47
C GLY A 338 39.58 14.10 -7.11
N TYR A 339 39.53 12.79 -6.88
CA TYR A 339 40.11 12.17 -5.69
C TYR A 339 41.63 12.06 -5.86
N ASN A 340 42.40 12.71 -4.99
CA ASN A 340 43.87 12.74 -5.09
C ASN A 340 44.58 11.58 -4.36
N GLY A 341 43.84 10.59 -3.88
CA GLY A 341 44.33 9.52 -3.01
C GLY A 341 44.01 9.72 -1.52
N SER A 342 43.57 10.91 -1.11
CA SER A 342 43.17 11.22 0.26
C SER A 342 41.83 11.94 0.34
N SER A 343 41.59 12.94 -0.51
CA SER A 343 40.37 13.73 -0.54
C SER A 343 39.97 14.11 -1.96
N TYR A 344 38.68 14.42 -2.15
CA TYR A 344 38.23 15.11 -3.34
C TYR A 344 38.72 16.56 -3.31
N ILE A 345 39.32 17.02 -4.39
CA ILE A 345 39.81 18.39 -4.56
C ILE A 345 39.32 18.98 -5.88
N THR A 346 38.95 20.26 -5.90
CA THR A 346 38.57 20.96 -7.14
C THR A 346 39.82 21.23 -7.98
N ALA A 347 39.90 20.63 -9.17
CA ALA A 347 40.99 20.81 -10.11
C ALA A 347 40.80 22.06 -10.99
N SER A 348 39.56 22.32 -11.38
CA SER A 348 39.16 23.52 -12.14
C SER A 348 37.68 23.82 -11.93
N ALA A 349 37.30 25.06 -12.21
CA ALA A 349 35.90 25.48 -12.11
C ALA A 349 35.56 26.60 -13.08
N ILE A 350 34.27 26.71 -13.40
CA ILE A 350 33.66 27.90 -14.00
C ILE A 350 32.66 28.45 -12.99
N ARG A 351 32.73 29.76 -12.72
CA ARG A 351 31.79 30.43 -11.81
C ARG A 351 31.01 31.48 -12.57
N LEU A 352 29.68 31.39 -12.47
CA LEU A 352 28.75 32.34 -13.05
C LEU A 352 28.06 33.09 -11.93
N GLY A 353 27.94 34.40 -12.06
CA GLY A 353 27.33 35.22 -11.02
C GLY A 353 27.18 36.66 -11.44
N VAL A 354 27.15 37.54 -10.44
CA VAL A 354 27.22 38.98 -10.63
C VAL A 354 28.60 39.53 -10.27
N THR A 355 29.00 40.67 -10.82
CA THR A 355 30.29 41.29 -10.49
C THR A 355 30.39 41.68 -9.01
N ALA A 356 29.31 42.22 -8.45
CA ALA A 356 29.13 42.38 -7.00
C ALA A 356 27.64 42.33 -6.63
N THR A 357 27.32 41.76 -5.46
CA THR A 357 25.93 41.73 -4.98
C THR A 357 25.38 43.13 -4.71
N THR A 358 26.26 44.07 -4.32
CA THR A 358 25.92 45.49 -4.15
C THR A 358 25.51 46.19 -5.44
N ASN A 359 25.85 45.64 -6.61
CA ASN A 359 25.52 46.23 -7.91
C ASN A 359 24.16 45.75 -8.45
N VAL A 360 23.51 44.81 -7.76
CA VAL A 360 22.19 44.26 -8.18
C VAL A 360 21.07 45.22 -7.77
N THR A 361 20.16 45.47 -8.70
CA THR A 361 18.92 46.25 -8.47
C THR A 361 17.71 45.51 -9.03
N ALA A 362 16.51 46.07 -8.83
CA ALA A 362 15.28 45.50 -9.41
C ALA A 362 15.29 45.45 -10.96
N SER A 363 16.11 46.28 -11.61
CA SER A 363 16.22 46.38 -13.06
C SER A 363 17.60 46.01 -13.61
N SER A 364 18.54 45.55 -12.78
CA SER A 364 19.92 45.28 -13.18
C SER A 364 20.50 44.04 -12.50
N MET A 365 21.11 43.17 -13.31
CA MET A 365 21.82 41.96 -12.89
C MET A 365 23.17 41.91 -13.63
N PRO A 366 24.19 42.68 -13.18
CA PRO A 366 25.47 42.82 -13.87
C PRO A 366 26.24 41.50 -13.83
N GLY A 367 26.16 40.73 -14.92
CA GLY A 367 26.65 39.36 -15.00
C GLY A 367 28.17 39.24 -15.09
N ARG A 368 28.70 38.13 -14.61
CA ARG A 368 30.12 37.80 -14.63
C ARG A 368 30.34 36.32 -14.92
N MET A 369 31.44 36.01 -15.60
CA MET A 369 31.93 34.65 -15.82
C MET A 369 33.41 34.55 -15.49
N ASP A 370 33.76 33.63 -14.60
CA ASP A 370 35.15 33.36 -14.23
C ASP A 370 35.58 31.96 -14.65
N PHE A 371 36.86 31.83 -15.01
CA PHE A 371 37.54 30.56 -15.27
C PHE A 371 38.67 30.35 -14.26
N LEU A 372 38.59 29.25 -13.52
CA LEU A 372 39.49 28.97 -12.40
C LEU A 372 40.24 27.66 -12.59
N THR A 373 41.50 27.64 -12.18
CA THR A 373 42.33 26.44 -12.15
C THR A 373 43.15 26.36 -10.88
N THR A 374 43.41 25.13 -10.44
CA THR A 374 44.32 24.85 -9.32
C THR A 374 45.74 24.71 -9.84
N GLU A 375 46.68 25.42 -9.22
CA GLU A 375 48.08 25.35 -9.62
C GLU A 375 48.71 24.01 -9.23
N ARG A 376 49.60 23.49 -10.09
CA ARG A 376 50.34 22.26 -9.83
C ARG A 376 51.07 22.34 -8.48
N GLY A 377 50.92 21.30 -7.67
CA GLY A 377 51.56 21.20 -6.36
C GLY A 377 50.81 21.94 -5.25
N THR A 378 49.64 22.52 -5.54
CA THR A 378 48.78 23.20 -4.56
C THR A 378 47.38 22.60 -4.58
N ASN A 379 46.55 22.98 -3.60
CA ASN A 379 45.10 22.78 -3.60
C ASN A 379 44.35 24.11 -3.71
N ASN A 380 45.04 25.18 -4.15
CA ASN A 380 44.50 26.53 -4.16
C ASN A 380 43.88 26.83 -5.53
N LEU A 381 42.54 26.89 -5.58
CA LEU A 381 41.80 27.26 -6.77
C LEU A 381 41.89 28.77 -7.00
N GLN A 382 42.46 29.17 -8.13
CA GLN A 382 42.74 30.57 -8.45
C GLN A 382 41.92 31.03 -9.64
N ASN A 383 41.43 32.28 -9.59
CA ASN A 383 40.81 32.91 -10.75
C ASN A 383 41.88 33.24 -11.79
N ARG A 384 41.71 32.74 -13.01
CA ARG A 384 42.67 32.92 -14.11
C ARG A 384 42.17 33.88 -15.16
N MET A 385 40.86 33.93 -15.38
CA MET A 385 40.25 34.80 -16.37
C MET A 385 38.85 35.21 -15.93
N THR A 386 38.50 36.47 -16.13
CA THR A 386 37.17 37.04 -15.84
C THR A 386 36.62 37.69 -17.10
N ILE A 387 35.33 37.52 -17.35
CA ILE A 387 34.52 38.37 -18.22
C ILE A 387 33.54 39.14 -17.31
N ASP A 388 33.62 40.46 -17.31
CA ASP A 388 32.77 41.33 -16.47
C ASP A 388 31.46 41.77 -17.17
N ASP A 389 30.64 42.54 -16.46
CA ASP A 389 29.35 43.02 -16.97
C ASP A 389 29.45 44.05 -18.11
N ASN A 390 30.62 44.65 -18.32
CA ASN A 390 30.93 45.51 -19.46
C ASN A 390 31.45 44.72 -20.67
N GLY A 391 31.60 43.39 -20.53
CA GLY A 391 32.17 42.51 -21.54
C GLY A 391 33.69 42.64 -21.67
N ASN A 392 34.37 43.18 -20.66
CA ASN A 392 35.82 43.26 -20.62
C ASN A 392 36.41 41.91 -20.18
N ILE A 393 37.57 41.56 -20.72
CA ILE A 393 38.28 40.31 -20.41
C ILE A 393 39.54 40.62 -19.61
N GLY A 394 39.62 40.06 -18.40
CA GLY A 394 40.82 40.12 -17.57
C GLY A 394 41.51 38.77 -17.51
N ILE A 395 42.82 38.72 -17.73
CA ILE A 395 43.64 37.50 -17.58
C ILE A 395 44.67 37.73 -16.47
N ASN A 396 44.67 36.84 -15.48
CA ASN A 396 45.56 36.84 -14.32
C ASN A 396 45.55 38.16 -13.52
N THR A 397 44.46 38.91 -13.60
CA THR A 397 44.23 40.17 -12.89
C THR A 397 43.09 40.02 -11.89
N THR A 398 43.22 40.70 -10.76
CA THR A 398 42.18 40.82 -9.72
C THR A 398 41.64 42.24 -9.59
N ALA A 399 42.19 43.19 -10.37
CA ALA A 399 41.71 44.56 -10.42
C ALA A 399 40.40 44.64 -11.20
N ALA A 400 39.63 45.71 -10.95
CA ALA A 400 38.48 46.02 -11.79
C ALA A 400 38.95 46.37 -13.21
N LEU A 401 38.31 45.77 -14.21
CA LEU A 401 38.69 45.95 -15.61
C LEU A 401 38.16 47.27 -16.13
N THR A 402 39.06 48.00 -16.78
CA THR A 402 38.82 49.30 -17.41
C THR A 402 38.85 49.18 -18.94
N GLU A 403 39.62 48.23 -19.46
CA GLU A 403 39.81 48.00 -20.89
C GLU A 403 39.21 46.69 -21.36
N LYS A 404 38.95 46.58 -22.67
CA LYS A 404 38.34 45.37 -23.27
C LYS A 404 39.16 44.11 -23.06
N LEU A 405 40.48 44.23 -22.98
CA LEU A 405 41.40 43.14 -22.69
C LEU A 405 42.54 43.63 -21.79
N GLU A 406 42.60 43.12 -20.57
CA GLU A 406 43.69 43.38 -19.64
C GLU A 406 44.41 42.08 -19.31
N VAL A 407 45.73 42.04 -19.54
CA VAL A 407 46.56 40.87 -19.26
C VAL A 407 47.63 41.26 -18.26
N ASN A 408 47.57 40.68 -17.07
CA ASN A 408 48.64 40.81 -16.07
C ASN A 408 49.72 39.74 -16.33
N GLY A 409 50.58 40.04 -17.29
CA GLY A 409 51.66 39.18 -17.74
C GLY A 409 52.13 39.54 -19.14
N THR A 410 53.16 38.86 -19.64
CA THR A 410 53.63 39.04 -21.02
C THR A 410 52.69 38.39 -22.01
N ILE A 411 52.27 39.15 -23.03
CA ILE A 411 51.56 38.61 -24.19
C ILE A 411 52.59 38.14 -25.21
N LYS A 412 52.54 36.86 -25.59
CA LYS A 412 53.29 36.32 -26.72
C LYS A 412 52.31 36.02 -27.85
N ALA A 413 52.37 36.81 -28.92
CA ALA A 413 51.60 36.61 -30.13
C ALA A 413 52.52 36.32 -31.32
N THR A 414 52.17 35.33 -32.14
CA THR A 414 52.91 35.01 -33.37
C THR A 414 52.48 35.88 -34.52
N ASP A 415 51.20 36.19 -34.60
CA ASP A 415 50.60 37.05 -35.62
C ASP A 415 49.59 38.00 -34.94
N ILE A 416 49.69 39.29 -35.25
CA ILE A 416 48.72 40.30 -34.83
C ILE A 416 48.25 41.05 -36.07
N ASN A 417 46.94 41.10 -36.27
CA ASN A 417 46.35 41.87 -37.36
C ASN A 417 46.12 43.32 -36.91
N PHE A 418 46.85 44.25 -37.54
CA PHE A 418 46.76 45.68 -37.31
C PHE A 418 45.97 46.41 -38.41
N THR A 419 45.07 45.72 -39.14
CA THR A 419 44.16 46.38 -40.09
C THR A 419 43.19 47.31 -39.37
N GLY A 420 42.85 48.43 -40.01
CA GLY A 420 41.88 49.39 -39.46
C GLY A 420 42.47 50.34 -38.42
N LEU A 421 43.78 50.27 -38.15
CA LEU A 421 44.46 51.29 -37.36
C LEU A 421 44.47 52.65 -38.08
N PRO A 422 44.43 53.76 -37.34
CA PRO A 422 44.65 55.09 -37.89
C PRO A 422 46.00 55.17 -38.63
N VAL A 423 45.98 55.77 -39.82
CA VAL A 423 47.19 55.96 -40.66
C VAL A 423 47.49 57.45 -40.77
N PHE A 424 48.73 57.83 -40.49
CA PHE A 424 49.20 59.22 -40.54
C PHE A 424 50.32 59.39 -41.55
N ALA A 425 50.41 60.58 -42.16
CA ALA A 425 51.45 60.90 -43.14
C ALA A 425 52.82 61.13 -42.47
N SER A 426 52.85 61.61 -41.22
CA SER A 426 54.06 61.84 -40.45
C SER A 426 53.84 61.66 -38.93
N ASP A 427 54.94 61.57 -38.17
CA ASP A 427 54.89 61.53 -36.70
C ASP A 427 54.33 62.82 -36.09
N ALA A 428 54.53 63.96 -36.76
CA ALA A 428 53.96 65.24 -36.35
C ALA A 428 52.42 65.21 -36.44
N ASP A 429 51.88 64.65 -37.52
CA ASP A 429 50.43 64.52 -37.72
C ASP A 429 49.79 63.57 -36.70
N ALA A 430 50.46 62.45 -36.40
CA ALA A 430 50.02 61.51 -35.36
C ALA A 430 50.05 62.18 -33.96
N THR A 431 51.12 62.91 -33.63
CA THR A 431 51.27 63.59 -32.33
C THR A 431 50.21 64.67 -32.14
N ALA A 432 49.88 65.42 -33.19
CA ALA A 432 48.85 66.45 -33.16
C ALA A 432 47.41 65.90 -33.14
N ASN A 433 47.21 64.62 -33.43
CA ASN A 433 45.88 64.03 -33.44
C ASN A 433 45.36 63.77 -32.01
N ALA A 434 44.27 64.45 -31.66
CA ALA A 434 43.63 64.36 -30.36
C ALA A 434 42.94 63.02 -30.07
N SER A 435 42.69 62.18 -31.08
CA SER A 435 42.08 60.85 -30.90
C SER A 435 43.08 59.75 -30.54
N LEU A 436 44.39 60.00 -30.63
CA LEU A 436 45.39 59.06 -30.13
C LEU A 436 45.67 59.35 -28.64
N GLU A 437 45.33 58.40 -27.79
CA GLU A 437 45.73 58.39 -26.37
C GLU A 437 47.04 57.61 -26.18
N VAL A 438 47.69 57.75 -25.02
CA VAL A 438 48.88 56.94 -24.67
C VAL A 438 48.51 55.46 -24.73
N GLY A 439 49.35 54.65 -25.38
CA GLY A 439 49.10 53.25 -25.68
C GLY A 439 48.40 52.98 -27.02
N SER A 440 47.86 54.01 -27.70
CA SER A 440 47.24 53.84 -29.01
C SER A 440 48.24 53.32 -30.03
N VAL A 441 47.85 52.27 -30.75
CA VAL A 441 48.63 51.73 -31.88
C VAL A 441 48.16 52.42 -33.17
N TYR A 442 49.10 52.85 -34.01
CA TYR A 442 48.83 53.53 -35.26
C TYR A 442 49.90 53.20 -36.32
N ILE A 443 49.69 53.65 -37.55
CA ILE A 443 50.62 53.44 -38.66
C ILE A 443 51.10 54.79 -39.18
N VAL A 444 52.42 54.91 -39.41
CA VAL A 444 53.02 56.02 -40.17
C VAL A 444 53.77 55.42 -41.36
N GLY A 445 53.31 55.70 -42.58
CA GLY A 445 53.77 55.01 -43.78
C GLY A 445 53.49 53.50 -43.71
N ASN A 446 54.54 52.69 -43.57
CA ASN A 446 54.46 51.22 -43.43
C ASN A 446 54.93 50.73 -42.05
N THR A 447 55.14 51.65 -41.10
CA THR A 447 55.67 51.33 -39.77
C THR A 447 54.57 51.38 -38.74
N LEU A 448 54.41 50.30 -38.00
CA LEU A 448 53.56 50.25 -36.81
C LEU A 448 54.21 51.03 -35.66
N LYS A 449 53.43 51.88 -34.99
CA LYS A 449 53.89 52.70 -33.87
C LYS A 449 52.90 52.63 -32.71
N ILE A 450 53.40 52.93 -31.52
CA ILE A 450 52.61 53.07 -30.29
C ILE A 450 52.85 54.48 -29.76
N LYS A 451 51.79 55.17 -29.37
CA LYS A 451 51.91 56.47 -28.71
C LYS A 451 52.39 56.20 -27.29
N MET A 452 53.63 56.60 -26.99
CA MET A 452 54.24 56.41 -25.68
C MET A 452 53.82 57.49 -24.69
#